data_AF-A0A5B0QD34-F1
#
_entry.id   AF-A0A5B0QD34-F1
#
_cell.length_a   1.000
_cell.length_b   1.000
_cell.length_c   1.000
_cell.angle_alpha   90.00
_cell.angle_beta   90.00
_cell.angle_gamma   90.00
#
_symmetry.space_group_name_H-M   'P 1'
#
loop_
_entity.id
_entity.type
_entity.pdbx_description
1 polymer ?
#
loop_
_entity_poly.entity_id
_entity_poly.type
_entity_poly.pdbx_seq_one_letter_code
_entity_poly.pdbx_strand_id
1 'polypeptide(L)' 'MPYVYYPPNIKVMAIRMTMEGKSRYVIRQALGYSISNQSFNRWQELYEQTRRVIRNPEEYERPLAGQEP' A
#
# COMPACT_ATOMS: atom_id res chain seq x y z
N MET A 1 2.32 -4.95 -17.52
CA MET A 1 1.11 -4.16 -17.15
C MET A 1 1.52 -2.70 -17.07
N PRO A 2 0.73 -1.76 -17.63
CA PRO A 2 1.03 -0.33 -17.53
C PRO A 2 1.09 0.10 -16.06
N TYR A 3 1.96 1.06 -15.76
CA TYR A 3 2.07 1.64 -14.43
C TYR A 3 0.78 2.39 -14.11
N VAL A 4 0.04 1.92 -13.11
CA VAL A 4 -1.13 2.62 -12.58
C VAL A 4 -0.67 3.42 -11.37
N TYR A 5 -0.74 4.74 -11.46
CA TYR A 5 -0.50 5.61 -10.33
C TYR A 5 -1.67 5.48 -9.34
N TYR A 6 -1.35 5.04 -8.13
CA TYR A 6 -2.27 5.08 -7.00
C TYR A 6 -1.79 6.15 -6.03
N PRO A 7 -2.65 7.08 -5.62
CA PRO A 7 -2.24 8.09 -4.68
C PRO A 7 -1.92 7.45 -3.31
N PRO A 8 -0.99 8.04 -2.53
CA PRO A 8 -0.46 7.42 -1.30
C PRO A 8 -1.55 7.06 -0.28
N ASN A 9 -2.57 7.91 -0.16
CA ASN A 9 -3.73 7.68 0.71
C ASN A 9 -4.46 6.36 0.38
N ILE A 10 -4.62 6.02 -0.90
CA ILE A 10 -5.29 4.79 -1.34
C ILE A 10 -4.47 3.55 -0.93
N LYS A 11 -3.14 3.64 -1.01
CA LYS A 11 -2.24 2.56 -0.58
C LYS A 11 -2.35 2.33 0.92
N VAL A 12 -2.34 3.41 1.71
CA VAL A 12 -2.47 3.34 3.17
C VAL A 12 -3.84 2.78 3.57
N MET A 13 -4.93 3.25 2.96
CA MET A 13 -6.27 2.73 3.24
C MET A 13 -6.40 1.24 2.86
N ALA A 14 -5.82 0.83 1.72
CA ALA A 14 -5.84 -0.57 1.30
C ALA A 14 -5.11 -1.49 2.30
N ILE A 15 -3.93 -1.10 2.77
CA ILE A 15 -3.20 -1.87 3.78
C ILE A 15 -3.94 -1.86 5.13
N ARG A 16 -4.45 -0.71 5.57
CA ARG A 16 -5.21 -0.62 6.82
C ARG A 16 -6.43 -1.56 6.81
N MET A 17 -7.22 -1.54 5.74
CA MET A 17 -8.37 -2.45 5.60
C MET A 17 -7.95 -3.92 5.52
N THR A 18 -6.78 -4.20 4.93
CA THR A 18 -6.22 -5.57 4.91
C THR A 18 -5.87 -6.04 6.32
N MET A 19 -5.28 -5.17 7.16
CA MET A 19 -5.00 -5.46 8.57
C MET A 19 -6.27 -5.63 9.40
N GLU A 20 -7.36 -4.94 9.06
CA GLU A 20 -8.69 -5.14 9.64
C GLU A 20 -9.36 -6.45 9.19
N GLY A 21 -8.67 -7.27 8.40
CA GLY A 21 -9.17 -8.56 7.90
C GLY A 21 -10.17 -8.43 6.75
N LYS A 22 -10.27 -7.27 6.10
CA LYS A 22 -11.15 -7.11 4.94
C LYS A 22 -10.58 -7.85 3.73
N SER A 23 -11.47 -8.49 2.97
CA SER A 23 -11.06 -9.16 1.73
C SER A 23 -10.73 -8.13 0.65
N ARG A 24 -9.84 -8.50 -0.28
CA ARG A 24 -9.42 -7.65 -1.41
C ARG A 24 -10.60 -7.15 -2.24
N TYR A 25 -11.67 -7.95 -2.36
CA TYR A 25 -12.89 -7.56 -3.06
C TYR A 25 -13.58 -6.38 -2.36
N VAL A 26 -13.75 -6.46 -1.04
CA VAL A 26 -14.34 -5.38 -0.24
C VAL A 26 -13.50 -4.12 -0.31
N ILE A 27 -12.17 -4.24 -0.29
CA ILE A 27 -11.26 -3.09 -0.39
C ILE A 27 -11.39 -2.39 -1.75
N ARG A 28 -11.45 -3.15 -2.86
CA ARG A 28 -11.68 -2.58 -4.20
C ARG A 28 -13.01 -1.84 -4.29
N GLN A 29 -14.07 -2.43 -3.74
CA GLN A 29 -15.40 -1.81 -3.69
C GLN A 29 -15.39 -0.52 -2.85
N ALA A 30 -14.75 -0.55 -1.68
CA ALA A 30 -14.70 0.61 -0.78
C ALA A 30 -13.84 1.77 -1.31
N LEU A 31 -12.74 1.46 -1.99
CA LEU A 31 -11.84 2.48 -2.54
C LEU A 31 -12.26 2.96 -3.94
N GLY A 32 -13.12 2.22 -4.63
CA GLY A 32 -13.52 2.53 -6.01
C GLY A 32 -12.39 2.30 -7.03
N TYR A 33 -11.30 1.64 -6.63
CA TYR A 33 -10.16 1.35 -7.51
C TYR A 33 -10.04 -0.14 -7.80
N SER A 34 -9.80 -0.47 -9.08
CA SER A 34 -9.49 -1.84 -9.51
C SER A 34 -8.01 -2.17 -9.24
N ILE A 35 -7.67 -2.30 -7.96
CA ILE A 35 -6.29 -2.57 -7.51
C ILE A 35 -5.92 -4.03 -7.82
N SER A 36 -4.91 -4.23 -8.66
CA SER A 36 -4.40 -5.56 -9.02
C SER A 36 -3.87 -6.33 -7.80
N ASN A 37 -3.96 -7.66 -7.86
CA ASN A 37 -3.41 -8.53 -6.81
C ASN A 37 -1.91 -8.31 -6.59
N GLN A 38 -1.17 -8.02 -7.67
CA GLN A 38 0.26 -7.75 -7.61
C GLN A 38 0.57 -6.46 -6.85
N SER A 39 -0.26 -5.42 -7.01
CA SER A 39 -0.14 -4.17 -6.25
C SER A 39 -0.40 -4.40 -4.77
N PHE A 40 -1.43 -5.19 -4.42
CA PHE A 40 -1.70 -5.57 -3.03
C PHE A 40 -0.52 -6.30 -2.39
N ASN A 41 0.00 -7.33 -3.06
CA ASN A 41 1.14 -8.09 -2.54
C ASN A 41 2.36 -7.17 -2.32
N ARG A 42 2.66 -6.29 -3.28
CA ARG A 42 3.78 -5.35 -3.16
C ARG A 42 3.60 -4.36 -2.02
N TRP A 43 2.40 -3.83 -1.82
CA TRP A 43 2.12 -2.91 -0.71
C TRP A 43 2.20 -3.63 0.63
N GLN A 44 1.77 -4.90 0.69
CA GLN A 44 1.86 -5.72 1.89
C GLN A 44 3.31 -6.08 2.22
N GLU A 45 4.13 -6.50 1.25
CA GLU A 45 5.57 -6.71 1.44
C GLU A 45 6.28 -5.44 1.92
N LEU A 46 5.98 -4.29 1.31
CA LEU A 46 6.54 -3.01 1.74
C LEU A 46 6.12 -2.68 3.18
N TYR A 47 4.86 -2.93 3.54
CA TYR A 47 4.35 -2.76 4.90
C TYR A 47 5.05 -3.70 5.89
N GLU A 48 5.24 -4.98 5.55
CA GLU A 48 5.94 -5.95 6.39
C GLU A 48 7.41 -5.57 6.62
N GLN A 49 8.08 -5.03 5.59
CA GLN A 49 9.47 -4.59 5.66
C GLN A 49 9.65 -3.31 6.47
N THR A 50 8.76 -2.32 6.31
CA THR A 50 8.92 -1.03 6.97
C THR A 50 8.24 -0.96 8.34
N ARG A 51 7.12 -1.66 8.55
CA ARG A 51 6.20 -1.58 9.71
C ARG A 51 5.83 -0.15 10.19
N ARG A 52 6.29 0.90 9.50
CA ARG A 52 6.20 2.33 9.84
C ARG A 52 5.26 3.09 8.92
N VAL A 53 5.01 2.58 7.71
CA VAL A 53 4.41 3.33 6.59
C VAL A 53 2.98 3.83 6.81
N ILE A 54 2.26 3.33 7.82
CA ILE A 54 0.91 3.86 8.15
C ILE A 54 0.97 5.16 8.97
N ARG A 55 2.11 5.50 9.58
CA ARG A 55 2.21 6.75 10.36
C ARG A 55 2.32 8.00 9.48
N ASN A 56 2.94 7.90 8.30
CA ASN A 56 3.14 9.06 7.45
C ASN A 56 2.99 8.69 5.96
N PRO A 57 1.87 9.05 5.29
CA PRO A 57 1.65 8.70 3.89
C PRO A 57 2.68 9.32 2.93
N GLU A 58 3.35 10.40 3.33
CA GLU A 58 4.44 11.03 2.57
C GLU A 58 5.71 10.17 2.49
N GLU A 59 5.96 9.29 3.47
CA GLU A 59 7.12 8.38 3.43
C GLU A 59 6.96 7.29 2.36
N TYR A 60 5.76 7.10 1.82
CA TYR A 60 5.51 6.12 0.75
C TYR A 60 6.20 6.50 -0.57
N GLU A 61 6.42 7.80 -0.81
CA GLU A 61 7.04 8.30 -2.05
C GLU A 61 8.57 8.37 -1.97
N ARG A 62 9.17 8.18 -0.78
CA ARG A 62 10.61 8.08 -0.65
C ARG A 62 11.05 6.62 -0.79
N PRO A 63 11.77 6.24 -1.86
CA PRO A 63 12.52 5.00 -1.84
C PRO A 63 13.51 5.09 -0.66
N LEU A 64 13.62 4.00 0.10
CA LEU A 64 14.63 3.79 1.13
C LEU A 64 16.04 3.80 0.49
N ALA A 65 16.52 4.98 0.13
CA ALA A 65 17.91 5.22 -0.23
C ALA A 65 18.63 5.69 1.04
N GLY A 66 19.53 4.85 1.55
CA GLY A 66 20.50 5.23 2.58
C GLY A 66 20.13 4.79 4.00
N GLN A 67 20.33 3.52 4.31
CA GLN A 67 20.83 3.11 5.62
C GLN A 67 22.08 2.27 5.37
N GLU A 68 23.24 2.93 5.34
CA GLU A 68 24.53 2.32 5.67
C GLU A 68 25.26 3.29 6.60
N PRO A 69 25.71 2.86 7.81
CA PRO A 69 26.64 3.63 8.63
C PRO A 69 28.07 3.59 8.08
#